data_AF-A0A7W4ACU4-F1
#
_entry.id   AF-A0A7W4ACU4-F1
#
_cell.length_a   1.000
_cell.length_b   1.000
_cell.length_c   1.000
_cell.angle_alpha   90.00
_cell.angle_beta   90.00
_cell.angle_gamma   90.00
#
_symmetry.space_group_name_H-M   'P 1'
#
loop_
_entity.id
_entity.type
_entity.pdbx_description
1 polymer ?
#
loop_
_entity_poly.entity_id
_entity_poly.type
_entity_poly.pdbx_seq_one_letter_code
_entity_poly.pdbx_strand_id
1 'polypeptide(L)'
;MSDNPFQYRMPKRINEPLTLILWPMHYVLMPIMCFGFGILINKPMELLTFGLIWFFTLKYTEERYSRGFILHFLWWHGALPFLKKSKYIPDPYSREYFQ
;
A
#
# COMPACT_ATOMS: atom_id res chain seq x y z
N MET A 1 -28.95 -24.87 7.96
CA MET A 1 -28.65 -23.48 8.35
C MET A 1 -29.68 -23.10 9.40
N SER A 2 -29.29 -22.53 10.54
CA SER A 2 -30.24 -22.20 11.61
C SER A 2 -31.02 -20.93 11.26
N ASP A 3 -32.31 -21.07 10.97
CA ASP A 3 -33.26 -19.98 10.72
C ASP A 3 -33.66 -19.27 12.03
N ASN A 4 -32.68 -18.84 12.83
CA ASN A 4 -32.96 -18.04 14.02
C ASN A 4 -32.98 -16.55 13.65
N PRO A 5 -34.14 -15.88 13.64
CA PRO A 5 -34.26 -14.47 13.24
C PRO A 5 -33.55 -13.49 14.19
N PHE A 6 -33.10 -13.96 15.37
CA PHE A 6 -32.37 -13.16 16.35
C PHE A 6 -30.85 -13.35 16.29
N GLN A 7 -30.35 -14.12 15.33
CA GLN A 7 -28.92 -14.38 15.20
C GLN A 7 -28.26 -13.37 14.26
N TYR A 8 -27.67 -12.32 14.83
CA TYR A 8 -26.85 -11.37 14.07
C TYR A 8 -25.44 -11.93 13.84
N ARG A 9 -25.05 -12.11 12.58
CA ARG A 9 -23.69 -12.53 12.22
C ARG A 9 -22.80 -11.30 12.10
N MET A 10 -21.96 -11.04 13.09
CA MET A 10 -20.93 -10.01 12.98
C MET A 10 -19.96 -10.38 11.83
N PRO A 11 -19.75 -9.51 10.84
CA PRO A 11 -18.79 -9.76 9.77
C PRO A 11 -17.38 -9.65 10.34
N LYS A 12 -16.59 -10.72 10.26
CA LYS A 12 -15.26 -10.80 10.90
C LYS A 12 -14.13 -10.15 10.10
N ARG A 13 -14.38 -9.71 8.86
CA ARG A 13 -13.34 -9.33 7.87
C ARG A 13 -13.52 -7.95 7.24
N ILE A 14 -14.26 -7.05 7.88
CA ILE A 14 -14.55 -5.71 7.32
C ILE A 14 -13.27 -4.90 7.09
N ASN A 15 -12.26 -5.08 7.95
CA ASN A 15 -11.01 -4.32 7.92
C ASN A 15 -9.84 -5.08 7.28
N GLU A 16 -10.05 -6.31 6.82
CA GLU A 16 -8.99 -7.08 6.18
C GLU A 16 -8.75 -6.53 4.76
N PRO A 17 -7.47 -6.37 4.34
CA PRO A 17 -7.18 -5.92 2.99
C PRO A 17 -7.68 -6.94 1.98
N LEU A 18 -8.17 -6.47 0.83
CA LEU A 18 -8.53 -7.35 -0.27
C LEU A 18 -7.31 -8.18 -0.70
N THR A 19 -7.46 -9.50 -0.71
CA THR A 19 -6.38 -10.43 -1.07
C THR A 19 -6.60 -11.04 -2.45
N LEU A 20 -5.54 -11.11 -3.26
CA LEU A 20 -5.47 -11.92 -4.46
C LEU A 20 -4.75 -13.24 -4.14
N ILE A 21 -5.49 -14.34 -4.19
CA ILE A 21 -5.02 -15.70 -3.88
C ILE A 21 -4.52 -15.81 -2.43
N LEU A 22 -3.31 -15.34 -2.14
CA LEU A 22 -2.65 -15.38 -0.82
C LEU A 22 -2.09 -14.02 -0.40
N TRP A 23 -2.01 -13.05 -1.32
CA TRP A 23 -1.30 -11.80 -1.11
C TRP A 23 -2.27 -10.63 -1.10
N PRO A 24 -2.08 -9.62 -0.22
CA PRO A 24 -2.80 -8.37 -0.32
C PRO A 24 -2.67 -7.74 -1.72
N MET A 25 -3.78 -7.24 -2.25
CA MET A 25 -3.87 -6.67 -3.60
C MET A 25 -2.84 -5.57 -3.84
N HIS A 26 -2.56 -4.73 -2.83
CA HIS A 26 -1.64 -3.61 -2.97
C HIS A 26 -0.18 -4.06 -3.23
N TYR A 27 0.20 -5.28 -2.88
CA TYR A 27 1.51 -5.83 -3.26
C TYR A 27 1.53 -6.28 -4.71
N VAL A 28 0.50 -7.01 -5.15
CA VAL A 28 0.48 -7.67 -6.47
C VAL A 28 0.10 -6.70 -7.59
N LEU A 29 -0.58 -5.60 -7.25
CA LEU A 29 -1.02 -4.60 -8.22
C LEU A 29 0.14 -4.03 -9.04
N MET A 30 1.28 -3.73 -8.42
CA MET A 30 2.41 -3.13 -9.13
C MET A 30 3.03 -4.09 -10.18
N PRO A 31 3.42 -5.34 -9.86
CA PRO A 31 3.85 -6.30 -10.87
C PRO A 31 2.89 -6.46 -12.05
N ILE A 32 1.58 -6.57 -11.77
CA ILE A 32 0.55 -6.74 -12.81
C ILE A 32 0.49 -5.51 -13.70
N MET A 33 0.46 -4.32 -13.12
CA MET A 33 0.40 -3.05 -13.85
C MET A 33 1.65 -2.81 -14.69
N CYS A 34 2.84 -3.06 -14.13
CA CYS A 34 4.10 -2.94 -14.86
C CYS A 34 4.19 -3.94 -16.02
N PHE A 35 3.77 -5.19 -15.81
CA PHE A 35 3.74 -6.20 -16.88
C PHE A 35 2.76 -5.81 -17.99
N GLY A 36 1.54 -5.41 -17.63
CA GLY A 36 0.53 -4.95 -18.58
C GLY A 36 0.99 -3.73 -19.38
N PHE A 37 1.60 -2.75 -18.72
CA PHE A 37 2.20 -1.59 -19.39
C PHE A 37 3.39 -1.98 -20.26
N GLY A 38 4.19 -2.96 -19.84
CA GLY A 38 5.33 -3.45 -20.59
C GLY A 38 4.98 -4.14 -21.90
N ILE A 39 3.80 -4.75 -21.98
CA ILE A 39 3.27 -5.26 -23.26
C ILE A 39 3.05 -4.11 -24.23
N LEU A 40 2.52 -2.97 -23.77
CA LEU A 40 2.24 -1.80 -24.64
C LEU A 40 3.51 -1.18 -25.23
N ILE A 41 4.64 -1.25 -24.52
CA ILE A 41 5.92 -0.69 -24.94
C ILE A 41 6.93 -1.75 -25.44
N ASN A 42 6.47 -2.98 -25.71
CA ASN A 42 7.30 -4.11 -26.15
C ASN A 42 8.48 -4.47 -25.21
N LYS A 43 8.35 -4.16 -23.92
CA LYS A 43 9.35 -4.46 -22.87
C LYS A 43 8.71 -5.13 -21.64
N PRO A 44 7.93 -6.23 -21.81
CA PRO A 44 7.19 -6.85 -20.70
C PRO A 44 8.10 -7.41 -19.61
N MET A 45 9.24 -8.01 -19.98
CA MET A 45 10.15 -8.65 -19.02
C MET A 45 10.94 -7.65 -18.18
N GLU A 46 11.37 -6.53 -18.79
CA GLU A 46 12.08 -5.46 -18.09
C GLU A 46 11.18 -4.83 -17.01
N LEU A 47 9.94 -4.52 -17.37
CA LEU A 47 8.97 -3.93 -16.44
C LEU A 47 8.44 -4.93 -15.42
N LEU A 48 8.28 -6.21 -15.78
CA LEU A 48 7.97 -7.25 -14.80
C LEU A 48 9.05 -7.35 -13.73
N THR A 49 10.32 -7.32 -14.14
CA THR A 49 11.46 -7.34 -13.21
C THR A 49 11.40 -6.16 -12.25
N PHE A 50 11.13 -4.95 -12.76
CA PHE A 50 10.92 -3.77 -11.93
C PHE A 50 9.76 -3.95 -10.94
N GLY A 51 8.62 -4.46 -11.40
CA GLY A 51 7.46 -4.72 -10.56
C GLY A 51 7.73 -5.76 -9.46
N LEU A 52 8.51 -6.80 -9.75
CA LEU A 52 8.93 -7.80 -8.77
C LEU A 52 9.90 -7.23 -7.73
N ILE A 53 10.89 -6.42 -8.15
CA ILE A 53 11.79 -5.72 -7.22
C ILE A 53 10.97 -4.86 -6.26
N TRP A 54 9.98 -4.12 -6.78
CA TRP A 54 9.07 -3.32 -5.98
C TRP A 54 8.27 -4.18 -4.99
N PHE A 55 7.72 -5.31 -5.42
CA PHE A 55 6.99 -6.26 -4.57
C PHE A 55 7.84 -6.73 -3.38
N PHE A 56 9.07 -7.20 -3.64
CA PHE A 56 9.96 -7.68 -2.58
C PHE A 56 10.40 -6.56 -1.65
N THR A 57 10.64 -5.36 -2.18
CA THR A 57 10.99 -4.18 -1.39
C THR A 57 9.84 -3.80 -0.45
N LEU A 58 8.62 -3.71 -0.97
CA LEU A 58 7.43 -3.42 -0.16
C LEU A 58 7.26 -4.45 0.95
N LYS A 59 7.27 -5.74 0.60
CA LYS A 59 7.13 -6.82 1.56
C LYS A 59 8.19 -6.73 2.67
N TYR A 60 9.45 -6.55 2.29
CA TYR A 60 10.56 -6.41 3.25
C TYR A 60 10.37 -5.21 4.18
N THR A 61 9.92 -4.08 3.64
CA THR A 61 9.72 -2.87 4.45
C THR A 61 8.53 -2.99 5.39
N GLU A 62 7.43 -3.61 4.99
CA GLU A 62 6.25 -3.77 5.84
C GLU A 62 6.41 -4.84 6.92
N GLU A 63 7.24 -5.86 6.67
CA GLU A 63 7.60 -6.83 7.71
C GLU A 63 8.52 -6.22 8.78
N ARG A 64 9.34 -5.23 8.42
CA ARG A 64 10.37 -4.66 9.30
C ARG A 64 9.98 -3.34 9.96
N TYR A 65 9.16 -2.53 9.31
CA TYR A 65 8.83 -1.18 9.75
C TYR A 65 7.32 -1.00 9.88
N SER A 66 6.92 0.03 10.65
CA SER A 66 5.52 0.37 10.82
C SER A 66 4.86 0.80 9.50
N ARG A 67 3.54 0.63 9.43
CA ARG A 67 2.72 1.08 8.31
C ARG A 67 2.99 2.56 7.99
N GLY A 68 3.18 2.88 6.72
CA GLY A 68 3.44 4.26 6.27
C GLY A 68 4.92 4.69 6.33
N PHE A 69 5.84 3.80 6.72
CA PHE A 69 7.28 4.09 6.76
C PHE A 69 7.83 4.61 5.43
N ILE A 70 7.54 3.93 4.31
CA ILE A 70 8.01 4.35 2.98
C ILE A 70 7.51 5.76 2.63
N LEU A 71 6.24 6.04 2.92
CA LEU A 71 5.64 7.34 2.63
C LEU A 71 6.33 8.45 3.44
N HIS A 72 6.57 8.21 4.74
CA HIS A 72 7.30 9.15 5.59
C HIS A 72 8.76 9.31 5.14
N PHE A 73 9.43 8.22 4.78
CA PHE A 73 10.79 8.24 4.23
C PHE A 73 10.87 9.04 2.93
N LEU A 74 9.92 8.88 2.00
CA LEU A 74 9.89 9.65 0.76
C LEU A 74 9.56 11.12 0.99
N TRP A 75 8.62 11.41 1.90
CA TRP A 75 8.30 12.79 2.31
C TRP A 75 9.53 13.50 2.87
N TRP A 76 10.28 12.81 3.73
CA TRP A 76 11.50 13.34 4.33
C TRP A 76 12.55 13.76 3.32
N HIS A 77 12.74 12.95 2.28
CA HIS A 77 13.70 13.24 1.21
C HIS A 77 13.17 14.24 0.19
N GLY A 78 11.99 14.85 0.44
CA GLY A 78 11.38 15.84 -0.43
C GLY A 78 10.76 15.25 -1.70
N ALA A 79 10.63 13.92 -1.80
CA ALA A 79 10.07 13.26 -2.98
C ALA A 79 8.53 13.35 -3.05
N LEU A 80 7.88 13.76 -1.95
CA LEU A 80 6.42 13.91 -1.85
C LEU A 80 6.02 15.34 -1.43
N PRO A 81 6.36 16.39 -2.22
CA PRO A 81 6.02 17.77 -1.87
C PRO A 81 4.52 18.08 -2.00
N PHE A 82 3.75 17.19 -2.63
CA PHE A 82 2.33 17.35 -2.93
C PHE A 82 1.38 16.80 -1.86
N LEU A 83 1.91 16.29 -0.73
CA LEU A 83 1.08 15.88 0.40
C LEU A 83 0.32 17.11 0.95
N LYS A 84 -0.99 16.96 1.12
CA LYS A 84 -1.87 18.04 1.55
C LYS A 84 -1.53 18.44 2.99
N LYS A 85 -1.08 19.67 3.18
CA LYS A 85 -0.95 20.28 4.50
C LYS A 85 -2.32 20.70 5.00
N SER A 86 -2.68 20.26 6.20
CA SER A 86 -3.86 20.75 6.90
C SER A 86 -3.52 22.04 7.62
N LYS A 87 -4.42 23.03 7.58
CA LYS A 87 -4.28 24.26 8.38
C LYS A 87 -4.53 24.00 9.87
N TYR A 88 -5.41 23.04 10.18
CA TYR A 88 -5.93 22.82 11.53
C TYR A 88 -5.24 21.67 12.26
N ILE A 89 -4.55 20.80 11.53
CA ILE A 89 -3.89 19.62 12.09
C ILE A 89 -2.41 19.72 11.73
N PRO A 90 -1.51 19.72 12.72
CA PRO A 90 -0.09 19.70 12.44
C PRO A 90 0.25 18.44 11.62
N ASP A 91 1.08 18.60 10.59
CA ASP A 91 1.38 17.50 9.67
C ASP A 91 2.03 16.35 10.47
N PRO A 92 1.43 15.14 10.49
CA PRO A 92 1.94 14.00 11.25
C PRO A 92 3.32 13.53 10.77
N TYR A 93 3.76 13.98 9.59
CA TYR A 93 5.09 13.71 9.07
C TYR A 93 6.14 14.75 9.49
N SER A 94 5.75 15.86 10.13
CA SER A 94 6.68 16.91 10.57
C SER A 94 7.62 16.45 11.68
N ARG A 95 8.91 16.82 11.57
CA ARG A 95 9.98 16.43 12.51
C ARG A 95 9.96 17.21 13.82
N GLU A 96 9.67 18.49 13.72
CA GLU A 96 9.78 19.43 14.82
C GLU A 96 8.44 20.16 14.94
N TYR A 97 7.84 20.02 16.12
CA TYR A 97 6.70 20.82 16.52
C TYR A 97 7.24 21.89 17.45
N PHE A 98 7.24 23.13 16.99
CA PHE A 98 7.51 24.27 17.85
C PHE A 98 6.25 24.56 18.67
N GLN A 99 6.41 24.71 19.97
CA GLN A 99 5.34 24.99 20.93
C GLN A 99 5.26 26.49 21.22
#